data_AF-A0A7X7RTT3-F1
#
_entry.id   AF-A0A7X7RTT3-F1
#
_cell.length_a   1.000
_cell.length_b   1.000
_cell.length_c   1.000
_cell.angle_alpha   90.00
_cell.angle_beta   90.00
_cell.angle_gamma   90.00
#
_symmetry.space_group_name_H-M   'P 1'
#
loop_
_entity.id
_entity.type
_entity.pdbx_description
1 polymer ?
#
loop_
_entity_poly.entity_id
_entity_poly.type
_entity_poly.pdbx_seq_one_letter_code
_entity_poly.pdbx_strand_id
1 'polypeptide(L)' 'LMINTPFGQETRSDGYRLRSAAVRHGICYATTIAGANAMVQAIEVVQRNLNEGTDLDPIALQDLDQW' A
#
# COMPACT_ATOMS: atom_id res chain seq x y z
N LEU A 1 1.82 -8.64 -3.07
CA LEU A 1 1.68 -7.76 -1.89
C LEU A 1 2.15 -8.54 -0.66
N MET A 2 2.99 -7.93 0.18
CA MET A 2 3.46 -8.52 1.44
C MET A 2 3.15 -7.58 2.61
N ILE A 3 2.55 -8.11 3.68
CA ILE A 3 2.30 -7.35 4.91
C ILE A 3 3.17 -7.96 6.00
N ASN A 4 4.16 -7.21 6.48
CA ASN A 4 5.07 -7.64 7.53
C ASN A 4 5.07 -6.62 8.66
N THR A 5 4.17 -6.82 9.62
CA THR A 5 4.05 -6.01 10.82
C THR A 5 4.77 -6.71 11.98
N PRO A 6 6.07 -6.48 12.18
CA PRO A 6 6.82 -7.18 13.22
C PRO A 6 6.30 -6.79 14.61
N PHE A 7 6.28 -7.77 15.51
CA PHE A 7 6.03 -7.58 16.94
C PHE A 7 7.09 -8.34 17.74
N GLY A 8 7.68 -7.70 18.75
CA GLY A 8 8.75 -8.29 19.56
C GLY A 8 10.15 -8.24 18.92
N GLN A 9 11.14 -8.77 19.66
CA GLN A 9 12.57 -8.75 19.29
C GLN A 9 13.01 -9.97 18.48
N GLU A 10 12.51 -11.16 18.84
CA GLU A 10 12.99 -12.45 18.31
C GLU A 10 12.83 -12.59 16.78
N THR A 11 11.81 -11.99 16.18
CA THR A 11 11.50 -12.11 14.74
C THR A 11 12.15 -11.04 13.87
N ARG A 12 13.02 -10.19 14.43
CA ARG A 12 13.61 -9.04 13.70
C ARG A 12 14.48 -9.47 12.51
N SER A 13 15.26 -10.53 12.67
CA SER A 13 16.16 -11.06 11.62
C SER A 13 15.36 -11.55 10.41
N ASP A 14 14.34 -12.38 10.63
CA ASP A 14 13.51 -12.91 9.54
C ASP A 14 12.69 -11.81 8.87
N GLY A 15 12.12 -10.89 9.66
CA GLY A 15 11.44 -9.71 9.13
C GLY A 15 12.35 -8.86 8.23
N TYR A 16 13.61 -8.67 8.61
CA TYR A 16 14.59 -7.96 7.78
C TYR A 16 14.86 -8.68 6.46
N ARG A 17 15.02 -10.01 6.49
CA ARG A 17 15.26 -10.82 5.29
C ARG A 17 14.08 -10.74 4.33
N LEU A 18 12.85 -10.85 4.84
CA LEU A 18 11.65 -10.76 4.03
C LEU A 18 11.49 -9.40 3.37
N ARG A 19 11.68 -8.30 4.12
CA ARG A 19 11.60 -6.93 3.55
C ARG A 19 12.71 -6.67 2.54
N SER A 20 13.93 -7.14 2.81
CA SER A 20 15.04 -7.03 1.87
C SER A 20 14.78 -7.78 0.56
N ALA A 21 14.20 -8.98 0.65
CA ALA A 21 13.77 -9.74 -0.53
C ALA A 21 12.66 -9.02 -1.29
N ALA A 22 11.64 -8.46 -0.60
CA ALA A 22 10.56 -7.72 -1.24
C ALA A 22 11.08 -6.54 -2.08
N VAL A 23 12.01 -5.75 -1.54
CA VAL A 23 12.67 -4.66 -2.29
C VAL A 23 13.44 -5.19 -3.50
N ARG A 24 14.27 -6.23 -3.32
CA ARG A 24 15.09 -6.80 -4.40
C ARG A 24 14.26 -7.35 -5.57
N HIS A 25 13.06 -7.84 -5.29
CA HIS A 25 12.16 -8.39 -6.30
C HIS A 25 11.08 -7.42 -6.76
N GLY A 26 11.10 -6.15 -6.33
CA GLY A 26 10.09 -5.15 -6.71
C GLY A 26 8.68 -5.48 -6.20
N ILE A 27 8.57 -6.22 -5.11
CA ILE A 27 7.28 -6.59 -4.51
C ILE A 27 6.83 -5.48 -3.57
N CYS A 28 5.68 -4.87 -3.84
CA CYS A 28 5.03 -3.91 -2.94
C CYS A 28 4.79 -4.55 -1.55
N TYR A 29 5.19 -3.85 -0.49
CA TYR A 29 5.01 -4.31 0.88
C TYR A 29 4.66 -3.18 1.86
N ALA A 30 3.99 -3.55 2.96
CA ALA A 30 3.65 -2.66 4.08
C ALA A 30 4.21 -3.22 5.40
N THR A 31 4.65 -2.33 6.28
CA THR A 31 5.22 -2.69 7.60
C THR A 31 4.35 -2.29 8.78
N THR A 32 3.21 -1.65 8.51
CA THR A 32 2.27 -1.20 9.53
C THR A 32 0.86 -1.66 9.18
N ILE A 33 0.05 -1.91 10.20
CA ILE A 33 -1.37 -2.25 10.00
C ILE A 33 -2.11 -1.07 9.37
N ALA A 34 -1.80 0.17 9.78
CA ALA A 34 -2.40 1.37 9.19
C ALA A 34 -2.11 1.50 7.68
N GLY A 35 -0.86 1.24 7.25
CA GLY A 35 -0.50 1.24 5.84
C GLY A 35 -1.17 0.12 5.06
N ALA A 36 -1.29 -1.07 5.66
CA ALA A 36 -2.04 -2.18 5.05
C ALA A 36 -3.52 -1.83 4.87
N ASN A 37 -4.16 -1.23 5.87
CA ASN A 37 -5.56 -0.79 5.79
C ASN A 37 -5.76 0.27 4.69
N ALA A 38 -4.85 1.25 4.60
CA ALA A 38 -4.90 2.26 3.53
C ALA A 38 -4.77 1.64 2.13
N MET A 39 -3.90 0.63 1.95
CA MET A 39 -3.80 -0.10 0.69
C MET A 39 -5.09 -0.86 0.35
N VAL A 40 -5.72 -1.50 1.33
CA VAL A 40 -7.01 -2.19 1.12
C VAL A 40 -8.07 -1.20 0.66
N GLN A 41 -8.22 -0.06 1.35
CA GLN A 41 -9.18 0.98 0.96
C GLN A 41 -8.93 1.51 -0.45
N ALA A 42 -7.67 1.73 -0.82
CA ALA A 42 -7.33 2.14 -2.18
C ALA A 42 -7.70 1.08 -3.23
N ILE A 43 -7.43 -0.21 -2.95
CA ILE A 43 -7.81 -1.33 -3.83
C ILE A 43 -9.33 -1.42 -3.98
N GLU A 44 -10.09 -1.25 -2.89
CA GLU A 44 -11.56 -1.26 -2.92
C GLU A 44 -12.12 -0.17 -3.83
N VAL A 45 -11.58 1.06 -3.74
CA VAL A 45 -11.98 2.16 -4.63
C VAL A 45 -11.67 1.83 -6.08
N VAL A 46 -10.47 1.34 -6.38
CA VAL A 46 -10.08 0.96 -7.75
C VAL A 46 -10.99 -0.16 -8.28
N GLN A 47 -11.29 -1.18 -7.48
CA GLN A 47 -12.18 -2.27 -7.90
C GLN A 47 -13.61 -1.79 -8.15
N ARG A 48 -14.14 -0.93 -7.29
CA ARG A 48 -15.46 -0.34 -7.48
C ARG A 48 -15.53 0.47 -8.76
N ASN A 49 -14.55 1.34 -8.98
CA ASN A 49 -14.45 2.17 -10.18
C ASN A 49 -14.38 1.33 -11.46
N LEU A 50 -13.57 0.26 -11.46
CA LEU A 50 -13.53 -0.71 -12.56
C LEU A 50 -14.88 -1.37 -12.85
N ASN A 51 -15.64 -1.74 -11.82
CA ASN A 51 -16.96 -2.35 -11.97
C ASN A 51 -18.03 -1.35 -12.45
N GLU A 52 -17.91 -0.08 -12.06
CA GLU A 52 -18.81 1.01 -12.45
C GLU A 52 -18.43 1.64 -13.80
N GLY A 53 -17.27 1.27 -14.37
CA GLY A 53 -16.74 1.85 -15.60
C GLY A 53 -16.26 3.30 -15.44
N THR A 54 -15.97 3.72 -14.20
CA THR A 54 -15.44 5.05 -13.87
C THR A 54 -13.92 4.97 -13.69
N ASP A 55 -13.20 6.02 -14.05
CA ASP A 55 -11.73 6.11 -13.85
C ASP A 55 -11.40 7.14 -12.77
N LEU A 56 -10.18 7.10 -12.25
CA LEU A 56 -9.65 8.17 -11.41
C LEU A 56 -9.15 9.30 -12.32
N ASP A 57 -9.97 10.33 -12.47
CA ASP A 57 -9.61 11.48 -13.30
C ASP A 57 -8.40 12.22 -12.71
N PRO A 58 -7.37 12.53 -13.52
CA PRO A 58 -6.25 13.33 -13.07
C PRO A 58 -6.72 14.76 -12.78
N ILE A 59 -6.37 15.28 -11.60
CA ILE A 59 -6.62 16.67 -11.21
C ILE A 59 -5.29 17.41 -11.13
N ALA A 60 -5.24 18.62 -11.69
CA ALA A 60 -4.04 19.45 -11.58
C ALA A 60 -3.89 19.96 -10.14
N LEU A 61 -2.64 20.12 -9.71
CA LEU A 61 -2.34 20.74 -8.42
C LEU A 61 -2.71 22.23 -8.39
N GLN A 62 -3.23 22.83 -9.46
CA GLN A 62 -3.81 24.18 -9.47
C GLN A 62 -5.35 24.19 -9.50
N ASP A 63 -6.01 23.01 -9.50
CA ASP A 63 -7.48 22.90 -9.45
C ASP A 63 -8.09 22.31 -8.15
N LEU A 64 -7.31 21.87 -7.14
CA LEU A 64 -7.83 21.50 -5.81
C LEU A 64 -8.33 22.72 -5.02
N ASP A 65 -9.50 22.60 -4.39
CA ASP A 65 -10.18 23.64 -3.61
C ASP A 65 -9.44 24.12 -2.33
N GLN A 66 -8.20 23.67 -2.08
CA GLN A 66 -7.53 23.77 -0.77
C GLN A 66 -6.18 24.50 -0.75
N TRP A 67 -5.88 25.42 -1.67
CA TRP A 67 -4.76 26.36 -1.49
C TRP A 67 -5.12 27.80 -1.83
#